data_AF-A0A4S8I360-F1
#
_entry.id   AF-A0A4S8I360-F1
#
_cell.length_a   1.000
_cell.length_b   1.000
_cell.length_c   1.000
_cell.angle_alpha   90.00
_cell.angle_beta   90.00
_cell.angle_gamma   90.00
#
_symmetry.space_group_name_H-M   'P 1'
#
loop_
_entity.id
_entity.type
_entity.pdbx_description
1 polymer ?
#
loop_
_entity_poly.entity_id
_entity_poly.type
_entity_poly.pdbx_seq_one_letter_code
_entity_poly.pdbx_strand_id
1 'polypeptide(L)'
;MTTILGIHLILLGLGAFLLVLKAVYFGGIYDTWAPGGGDFYGPTGPEASQAQAFTFLVRDQRLGANVGSAQGPTGLGKYLMRSPTGEIIFGGETMRFWDLRAPWLEPLRGPNGLDLSRLKKDIQPWQERRSAEYMTHAPLGSLNSVGGVATEINAVNYVSPRSWLATSHFVLGFFFFVGHLWHAGRARAAAAGFEKGIDRDLEPVLSMTPLS
;
A
#
# COMPACT_ATOMS: atom_id res chain seq x y z
N MET A 1 -28.10 22.67 14.75
CA MET A 1 -27.03 21.90 14.07
C MET A 1 -25.96 21.41 15.03
N THR A 2 -25.37 22.28 15.86
CA THR A 2 -24.24 21.94 16.74
C THR A 2 -24.55 20.92 17.84
N THR A 3 -25.75 20.95 18.45
CA THR A 3 -26.16 19.95 19.47
C THR A 3 -26.15 18.52 18.92
N ILE A 4 -26.72 18.32 17.73
CA ILE A 4 -26.77 17.00 17.05
C ILE A 4 -25.34 16.53 16.72
N LEU A 5 -24.52 17.44 16.17
CA LEU A 5 -23.10 17.16 15.92
C LEU A 5 -22.37 16.72 17.20
N GLY A 6 -22.59 17.43 18.32
CA GLY A 6 -22.00 17.12 19.62
C GLY A 6 -22.35 15.71 20.12
N ILE A 7 -23.61 15.31 20.00
CA ILE A 7 -24.06 13.95 20.38
C ILE A 7 -23.32 12.90 19.54
N HIS A 8 -23.23 13.08 18.22
CA HIS A 8 -22.51 12.16 17.36
C HIS A 8 -21.01 12.08 17.68
N LEU A 9 -20.38 13.21 18.01
CA LEU A 9 -18.97 13.23 18.41
C LEU A 9 -18.71 12.44 19.69
N ILE A 10 -19.62 12.53 20.68
CA ILE A 10 -19.52 11.72 21.91
C ILE A 10 -19.63 10.23 21.56
N LEU A 11 -20.59 9.84 20.71
CA LEU A 11 -20.76 8.44 20.30
C LEU A 11 -19.53 7.90 19.55
N LEU A 12 -18.94 8.70 18.66
CA LEU A 12 -17.69 8.34 17.97
C LEU A 12 -16.54 8.18 18.97
N GLY A 13 -16.44 9.07 19.97
CA GLY A 13 -15.45 8.97 21.04
C GLY A 13 -15.59 7.69 21.86
N LEU A 14 -16.82 7.32 22.23
CA LEU A 14 -17.11 6.05 22.92
C LEU A 14 -16.72 4.85 22.04
N GLY A 15 -17.06 4.87 20.75
CA GLY A 15 -16.67 3.82 19.80
C GLY A 15 -15.15 3.65 19.69
N ALA A 16 -14.39 4.75 19.64
CA ALA A 16 -12.93 4.70 19.66
C ALA A 16 -12.39 4.11 20.98
N PHE A 17 -12.99 4.45 22.11
CA PHE A 17 -12.59 3.91 23.41
C PHE A 17 -12.86 2.40 23.55
N LEU A 18 -13.89 1.87 22.88
CA LEU A 18 -14.12 0.41 22.82
C LEU A 18 -12.93 -0.33 22.20
N LEU A 19 -12.28 0.23 21.17
CA LEU A 19 -11.06 -0.37 20.60
C LEU A 19 -9.91 -0.38 21.61
N VAL A 20 -9.75 0.69 22.39
CA VAL A 20 -8.75 0.76 23.48
C VAL A 20 -9.02 -0.32 24.51
N LEU A 21 -10.26 -0.46 24.96
CA LEU A 21 -10.63 -1.50 25.91
C LEU A 21 -10.35 -2.90 25.35
N LYS A 22 -10.66 -3.15 24.07
CA LYS A 22 -10.34 -4.41 23.40
C LYS A 22 -8.85 -4.71 23.42
N ALA A 23 -8.03 -3.71 23.09
CA ALA A 23 -6.58 -3.87 23.01
C ALA A 23 -5.91 -4.03 24.38
N VAL A 24 -6.39 -3.33 25.42
CA VAL A 24 -5.72 -3.31 26.74
C VAL A 24 -6.26 -4.36 27.70
N TYR A 25 -7.59 -4.51 27.79
CA TYR A 25 -8.24 -5.29 28.85
C TYR A 25 -8.89 -6.59 28.36
N PHE A 26 -9.24 -6.69 27.07
CA PHE A 26 -9.95 -7.86 26.52
C PHE A 26 -9.10 -8.66 25.52
N GLY A 27 -7.93 -9.12 25.97
CA GLY A 27 -7.12 -10.11 25.24
C GLY A 27 -6.32 -9.59 24.05
N GLY A 28 -6.08 -8.28 23.95
CA GLY A 28 -5.15 -7.72 22.97
C GLY A 28 -5.70 -7.53 21.56
N ILE A 29 -4.81 -7.17 20.64
CA ILE A 29 -5.04 -7.15 19.20
C ILE A 29 -3.95 -7.97 18.50
N TYR A 30 -4.17 -8.27 17.22
CA TYR A 30 -3.16 -8.92 16.41
C TYR A 30 -1.98 -7.98 16.12
N ASP A 31 -0.75 -8.39 16.48
CA ASP A 31 0.48 -7.65 16.20
C ASP A 31 1.41 -8.48 15.30
N THR A 32 1.59 -8.03 14.05
CA THR A 32 2.46 -8.69 13.07
C THR A 32 3.96 -8.49 13.37
N TRP A 33 4.29 -7.48 14.19
CA TRP A 33 5.65 -7.14 14.60
C TRP A 33 6.06 -7.79 15.92
N ALA A 34 5.16 -8.56 16.55
CA ALA A 34 5.50 -9.35 17.72
C ALA A 34 6.70 -10.27 17.42
N PRO A 35 7.68 -10.39 18.33
CA PRO A 35 8.81 -11.29 18.16
C PRO A 35 8.33 -12.72 17.89
N GLY A 36 8.83 -13.35 16.82
CA GLY A 36 8.39 -14.67 16.36
C GLY A 36 7.44 -14.65 15.16
N GLY A 37 6.93 -13.47 14.80
CA GLY A 37 6.28 -13.19 13.50
C GLY A 37 4.77 -13.36 13.49
N GLY A 38 4.09 -12.40 12.85
CA GLY A 38 2.70 -12.51 12.41
C GLY A 38 2.55 -12.30 10.90
N ASP A 39 1.32 -12.38 10.39
CA ASP A 39 0.88 -12.09 9.03
C ASP A 39 -0.56 -11.57 9.05
N PHE A 40 -0.88 -10.62 8.17
CA PHE A 40 -2.21 -10.07 8.04
C PHE A 40 -2.51 -9.73 6.58
N TYR A 41 -3.52 -10.40 5.99
CA TYR A 41 -4.02 -10.21 4.62
C TYR A 41 -3.01 -10.43 3.48
N GLY A 42 -1.96 -11.24 3.70
CA GLY A 42 -0.94 -11.53 2.68
C GLY A 42 -0.15 -10.30 2.26
N PRO A 43 0.73 -10.42 1.25
CA PRO A 43 1.70 -9.38 0.92
C PRO A 43 1.07 -8.19 0.20
N THR A 44 1.65 -7.01 0.45
CA THR A 44 1.55 -5.87 -0.45
C THR A 44 2.37 -6.08 -1.73
N GLY A 45 2.17 -5.25 -2.75
CA GLY A 45 2.99 -5.28 -3.97
C GLY A 45 4.50 -5.13 -3.68
N PRO A 46 4.92 -4.13 -2.88
CA PRO A 46 6.30 -4.00 -2.41
C PRO A 46 6.82 -5.24 -1.67
N GLU A 47 6.02 -5.83 -0.76
CA GLU A 47 6.41 -7.05 -0.02
C GLU A 47 6.62 -8.24 -0.94
N ALA A 48 5.70 -8.50 -1.87
CA ALA A 48 5.83 -9.59 -2.83
C ALA A 48 7.05 -9.41 -3.75
N SER A 49 7.32 -8.17 -4.18
CA SER A 49 8.47 -7.83 -5.02
C SER A 49 9.82 -8.04 -4.29
N GLN A 50 9.92 -7.56 -3.05
CA GLN A 50 11.11 -7.77 -2.22
C GLN A 50 11.28 -9.24 -1.82
N ALA A 51 10.17 -9.95 -1.58
CA ALA A 51 10.15 -11.38 -1.30
C ALA A 51 10.66 -12.21 -2.48
N GLN A 52 10.32 -11.83 -3.72
CA GLN A 52 10.87 -12.45 -4.94
C GLN A 52 12.40 -12.27 -5.00
N ALA A 53 12.89 -11.04 -4.81
CA ALA A 53 14.33 -10.76 -4.82
C ALA A 53 15.08 -11.55 -3.74
N PHE A 54 14.54 -11.58 -2.53
CA PHE A 54 15.10 -12.36 -1.42
C PHE A 54 15.13 -13.86 -1.73
N THR A 55 14.05 -14.42 -2.29
CA THR A 55 13.96 -15.86 -2.60
C THR A 55 15.03 -16.29 -3.59
N PHE A 56 15.25 -15.52 -4.65
CA PHE A 56 16.30 -15.81 -5.63
C PHE A 56 17.71 -15.55 -5.10
N LEU A 57 17.90 -14.54 -4.24
CA LEU A 57 19.16 -14.31 -3.55
C LEU A 57 19.55 -15.52 -2.71
N VAL A 58 18.63 -16.03 -1.88
CA VAL A 58 18.86 -17.21 -1.03
C VAL A 58 19.19 -18.43 -1.87
N ARG A 59 18.40 -18.70 -2.92
CA ARG A 59 18.61 -19.84 -3.81
C ARG A 59 20.01 -19.79 -4.42
N ASP A 60 20.39 -18.66 -5.01
CA ASP A 60 21.66 -18.55 -5.74
C ASP A 60 22.85 -18.55 -4.80
N GLN A 61 22.73 -17.98 -3.60
CA GLN A 61 23.76 -18.08 -2.57
C GLN A 61 23.99 -19.53 -2.15
N ARG A 62 22.94 -20.35 -2.00
CA ARG A 62 23.05 -21.79 -1.72
C ARG A 62 23.69 -22.58 -2.86
N LEU A 63 23.56 -22.10 -4.10
CA LEU A 63 24.26 -22.63 -5.26
C LEU A 63 25.72 -22.15 -5.37
N GLY A 64 26.21 -21.37 -4.40
CA GLY A 64 27.59 -20.88 -4.34
C GLY A 64 27.83 -19.51 -4.97
N ALA A 65 26.78 -18.77 -5.34
CA ALA A 65 26.94 -17.43 -5.88
C ALA A 65 27.37 -16.41 -4.80
N ASN A 66 28.35 -15.58 -5.13
CA ASN A 66 28.73 -14.43 -4.30
C ASN A 66 27.78 -13.25 -4.54
N VAL A 67 26.64 -13.23 -3.83
CA VAL A 67 25.55 -12.27 -4.06
C VAL A 67 25.94 -10.79 -3.89
N GLY A 68 26.98 -10.51 -3.08
CA GLY A 68 27.49 -9.15 -2.87
C GLY A 68 28.42 -8.62 -3.97
N SER A 69 28.93 -9.48 -4.84
CA SER A 69 29.83 -9.10 -5.94
C SER A 69 29.30 -9.52 -7.32
N ALA A 70 28.11 -10.10 -7.38
CA ALA A 70 27.49 -10.52 -8.63
C ALA A 70 26.96 -9.30 -9.41
N GLN A 71 27.63 -8.95 -10.50
CA GLN A 71 27.21 -7.89 -11.41
C GLN A 71 26.08 -8.38 -12.31
N GLY A 72 25.03 -7.57 -12.46
CA GLY A 72 23.94 -7.77 -13.39
C GLY A 72 24.25 -7.19 -14.78
N PRO A 73 23.38 -7.44 -15.78
CA PRO A 73 23.63 -7.03 -17.17
C PRO A 73 23.78 -5.52 -17.39
N THR A 74 23.21 -4.69 -16.51
CA THR A 74 23.26 -3.22 -16.60
C THR A 74 24.50 -2.62 -15.95
N GLY A 75 25.37 -3.45 -15.37
CA GLY A 75 26.51 -3.02 -14.59
C GLY A 75 26.22 -2.78 -13.10
N LEU A 76 24.94 -2.70 -12.70
CA LEU A 76 24.51 -2.69 -11.29
C LEU A 76 24.64 -4.07 -10.66
N GLY A 77 24.60 -4.17 -9.33
CA GLY A 77 24.58 -5.46 -8.65
C GLY A 77 23.27 -6.20 -8.91
N LYS A 78 23.38 -7.50 -9.21
CA LYS A 78 22.22 -8.36 -9.56
C LYS A 78 21.28 -8.57 -8.38
N TYR A 79 21.83 -8.80 -7.18
CA TYR A 79 21.05 -9.07 -5.97
C TYR A 79 21.02 -7.90 -5.01
N LEU A 80 22.15 -7.20 -4.86
CA LEU A 80 22.32 -6.08 -3.93
C LEU A 80 22.87 -4.87 -4.67
N MET A 81 22.37 -3.68 -4.34
CA MET A 81 22.86 -2.40 -4.84
C MET A 81 22.72 -1.32 -3.78
N ARG A 82 23.04 -0.06 -4.11
CA ARG A 82 22.85 1.09 -3.22
C ARG A 82 21.58 1.86 -3.58
N SER A 83 20.87 2.33 -2.57
CA SER A 83 19.85 3.37 -2.70
C SER A 83 20.51 4.70 -3.15
N PRO A 84 19.71 5.72 -3.52
CA PRO A 84 20.22 7.06 -3.78
C PRO A 84 20.98 7.69 -2.60
N THR A 85 20.70 7.26 -1.36
CA THR A 85 21.32 7.75 -0.11
C THR A 85 22.40 6.82 0.45
N GLY A 86 22.67 5.70 -0.22
CA GLY A 86 23.82 4.84 0.06
C GLY A 86 23.53 3.57 0.86
N GLU A 87 22.32 3.35 1.35
CA GLU A 87 21.92 2.11 2.00
C GLU A 87 22.00 0.91 1.05
N ILE A 88 22.31 -0.27 1.58
CA ILE A 88 22.27 -1.52 0.83
C ILE A 88 20.83 -1.99 0.70
N ILE A 89 20.39 -2.20 -0.55
CA ILE A 89 19.02 -2.56 -0.92
C ILE A 89 19.05 -3.74 -1.91
N PHE A 90 17.90 -4.38 -2.16
CA PHE A 90 17.80 -5.37 -3.24
C PHE A 90 17.93 -4.72 -4.63
N GLY A 91 18.54 -5.46 -5.55
CA GLY A 91 18.73 -5.07 -6.96
C GLY A 91 17.52 -5.35 -7.85
N GLY A 92 17.65 -4.99 -9.14
CA GLY A 92 16.58 -5.15 -10.12
C GLY A 92 15.43 -4.16 -9.94
N GLU A 93 14.27 -4.43 -10.52
CA GLU A 93 13.14 -3.49 -10.50
C GLU A 93 12.60 -3.18 -9.09
N THR A 94 12.84 -4.08 -8.13
CA THR A 94 12.43 -3.89 -6.74
C THR A 94 13.24 -2.79 -6.03
N MET A 95 14.25 -2.20 -6.68
CA MET A 95 14.95 -1.01 -6.16
C MET A 95 13.99 0.12 -5.79
N ARG A 96 12.84 0.23 -6.47
CA ARG A 96 11.79 1.23 -6.18
C ARG A 96 11.05 0.98 -4.85
N PHE A 97 11.21 -0.20 -4.25
CA PHE A 97 10.52 -0.64 -3.04
C PHE A 97 11.47 -0.82 -1.86
N TRP A 98 12.63 -0.18 -1.90
CA TRP A 98 13.65 -0.28 -0.84
C TRP A 98 13.22 0.26 0.53
N ASP A 99 12.18 1.11 0.54
CA ASP A 99 11.54 1.65 1.74
C ASP A 99 10.70 0.61 2.51
N LEU A 100 10.49 -0.58 1.94
CA LEU A 100 9.74 -1.64 2.61
C LEU A 100 10.41 -2.02 3.94
N ARG A 101 9.57 -2.11 4.97
CA ARG A 101 9.90 -2.68 6.27
C ARG A 101 8.94 -3.84 6.55
N ALA A 102 9.47 -5.02 6.80
CA ALA A 102 8.66 -6.21 7.09
C ALA A 102 9.31 -7.09 8.16
N PRO A 103 8.54 -7.68 9.08
CA PRO A 103 9.07 -8.44 10.22
C PRO A 103 9.96 -9.63 9.79
N TRP A 104 9.72 -10.19 8.61
CA TRP A 104 10.54 -11.27 8.05
C TRP A 104 11.86 -10.79 7.44
N LEU A 105 12.01 -9.50 7.13
CA LEU A 105 13.20 -8.93 6.49
C LEU A 105 14.06 -8.12 7.47
N GLU A 106 13.44 -7.45 8.44
CA GLU A 106 14.13 -6.59 9.43
C GLU A 106 15.29 -7.25 10.18
N PRO A 107 15.25 -8.54 10.56
CA PRO A 107 16.39 -9.19 11.20
C PRO A 107 17.69 -9.16 10.36
N LEU A 108 17.57 -9.01 9.04
CA LEU A 108 18.70 -8.98 8.09
C LEU A 108 19.18 -7.55 7.80
N ARG A 109 18.57 -6.53 8.41
CA ARG A 109 18.92 -5.13 8.25
C ARG A 109 19.83 -4.66 9.39
N GLY A 110 20.87 -3.89 9.04
CA GLY A 110 21.74 -3.16 9.95
C GLY A 110 21.60 -1.64 9.76
N PRO A 111 22.49 -0.83 10.37
CA PRO A 111 22.44 0.63 10.29
C PRO A 111 22.52 1.19 8.86
N ASN A 112 23.16 0.46 7.94
CA ASN A 112 23.40 0.88 6.55
C ASN A 112 22.54 0.10 5.53
N GLY A 113 21.38 -0.41 5.93
CA GLY A 113 20.51 -1.24 5.08
C GLY A 113 20.77 -2.74 5.26
N LEU A 114 20.60 -3.54 4.20
CA LEU A 114 20.80 -4.99 4.27
C LEU A 114 22.25 -5.35 4.62
N ASP A 115 22.42 -6.20 5.63
CA ASP A 115 23.73 -6.59 6.13
C ASP A 115 24.21 -7.87 5.42
N LEU A 116 25.32 -7.76 4.69
CA LEU A 116 25.90 -8.87 3.93
C LEU A 116 26.35 -10.03 4.82
N SER A 117 26.80 -9.76 6.06
CA SER A 117 27.21 -10.81 7.00
C SER A 117 26.00 -11.62 7.47
N ARG A 118 24.88 -10.95 7.76
CA ARG A 118 23.62 -11.59 8.15
C ARG A 118 22.99 -12.35 6.99
N LEU A 119 22.99 -11.78 5.79
CA LEU A 119 22.52 -12.47 4.58
C LEU A 119 23.31 -13.77 4.32
N LYS A 120 24.58 -13.82 4.69
CA LYS A 120 25.42 -15.01 4.52
C LYS A 120 25.17 -16.09 5.57
N LYS A 121 24.80 -15.71 6.80
CA LYS A 121 24.88 -16.62 7.96
C LYS A 121 23.58 -16.79 8.76
N ASP A 122 22.70 -15.80 8.71
CA ASP A 122 21.62 -15.67 9.68
C ASP A 122 20.22 -15.84 9.07
N ILE A 123 20.14 -16.14 7.78
CA ILE A 123 18.86 -16.43 7.11
C ILE A 123 18.22 -17.69 7.71
N GLN A 124 16.98 -17.55 8.16
CA GLN A 124 16.23 -18.61 8.79
C GLN A 124 15.26 -19.29 7.80
N PRO A 125 15.01 -20.60 7.93
CA PRO A 125 14.05 -21.30 7.06
C PRO A 125 12.64 -20.71 7.06
N TRP A 126 12.20 -20.08 8.17
CA TRP A 126 10.88 -19.44 8.22
C TRP A 126 10.82 -18.16 7.39
N GLN A 127 11.92 -17.42 7.25
CA GLN A 127 12.00 -16.24 6.37
C GLN A 127 11.90 -16.68 4.91
N GLU A 128 12.56 -17.79 4.55
CA GLU A 128 12.49 -18.39 3.20
C GLU A 128 11.09 -18.87 2.85
N ARG A 129 10.42 -19.55 3.78
CA ARG A 129 9.02 -19.97 3.57
C ARG A 129 8.11 -18.76 3.41
N ARG A 130 8.28 -17.73 4.25
CA ARG A 130 7.49 -16.51 4.19
C ARG A 130 7.71 -15.75 2.88
N SER A 131 8.95 -15.64 2.41
CA SER A 131 9.23 -14.97 1.14
C SER A 131 8.69 -15.75 -0.06
N ALA A 132 8.78 -17.08 -0.03
CA ALA A 132 8.21 -17.93 -1.08
C ALA A 132 6.67 -17.82 -1.13
N GLU A 133 6.01 -17.81 0.05
CA GLU A 133 4.58 -17.56 0.16
C GLU A 133 4.21 -16.19 -0.41
N TYR A 134 4.92 -15.13 -0.01
CA TYR A 134 4.62 -13.78 -0.43
C TYR A 134 4.91 -13.50 -1.91
N MET A 135 5.98 -14.06 -2.48
CA MET A 135 6.22 -13.90 -3.91
C MET A 135 5.13 -14.58 -4.75
N THR A 136 4.56 -15.70 -4.26
CA THR A 136 3.54 -16.47 -4.98
C THR A 136 2.11 -16.00 -4.74
N HIS A 137 1.89 -15.17 -3.71
CA HIS A 137 0.61 -14.53 -3.41
C HIS A 137 0.68 -13.01 -3.64
N ALA A 138 1.47 -12.58 -4.62
CA ALA A 138 1.52 -11.18 -5.03
C ALA A 138 0.10 -10.67 -5.36
N PRO A 139 -0.25 -9.41 -5.04
CA PRO A 139 -1.61 -8.88 -5.20
C PRO A 139 -1.96 -8.55 -6.68
N LEU A 140 -1.82 -9.54 -7.55
CA LEU A 140 -2.04 -9.50 -8.99
C LEU A 140 -3.08 -10.56 -9.36
N GLY A 141 -4.06 -10.19 -10.15
CA GLY A 141 -5.07 -11.10 -10.68
C GLY A 141 -6.08 -10.39 -11.56
N SER A 142 -6.85 -11.17 -12.32
CA SER A 142 -7.90 -10.69 -13.21
C SER A 142 -9.23 -10.46 -12.48
N LEU A 143 -10.15 -9.75 -13.14
CA LEU A 143 -11.49 -9.48 -12.58
C LEU A 143 -12.30 -10.77 -12.34
N ASN A 144 -12.12 -11.80 -13.15
CA ASN A 144 -12.74 -13.13 -12.97
C ASN A 144 -11.95 -14.03 -12.00
N SER A 145 -11.08 -13.45 -11.19
CA SER A 145 -10.31 -14.10 -10.12
C SER A 145 -9.25 -15.10 -10.55
N VAL A 146 -8.65 -14.94 -11.73
CA VAL A 146 -7.46 -15.70 -12.13
C VAL A 146 -6.24 -14.98 -11.54
N GLY A 147 -5.55 -15.63 -10.60
CA GLY A 147 -4.39 -15.08 -9.92
C GLY A 147 -3.13 -15.14 -10.78
N GLY A 148 -2.27 -14.13 -10.64
CA GLY A 148 -1.03 -14.02 -11.39
C GLY A 148 -1.00 -12.82 -12.33
N VAL A 149 -0.05 -12.83 -13.26
CA VAL A 149 0.12 -11.77 -14.26
C VAL A 149 -0.98 -11.82 -15.33
N ALA A 150 -1.13 -10.75 -16.12
CA ALA A 150 -2.19 -10.67 -17.14
C ALA A 150 -2.09 -11.75 -18.24
N THR A 151 -0.92 -12.36 -18.42
CA THR A 151 -0.67 -13.45 -19.37
C THR A 151 -0.72 -14.84 -18.73
N GLU A 152 -1.13 -14.93 -17.45
CA GLU A 152 -1.24 -16.20 -16.75
C GLU A 152 -2.42 -17.02 -17.31
N ILE A 153 -2.23 -18.34 -17.37
CA ILE A 153 -3.31 -19.26 -17.76
C ILE A 153 -4.33 -19.41 -16.63
N ASN A 154 -5.54 -19.88 -16.96
CA ASN A 154 -6.57 -20.18 -15.96
C ASN A 154 -6.17 -21.40 -15.11
N ALA A 155 -5.53 -21.14 -13.96
CA ALA A 155 -5.05 -22.19 -13.06
C ALA A 155 -5.34 -21.89 -11.58
N VAL A 156 -5.04 -20.69 -11.11
CA VAL A 156 -5.16 -20.31 -9.69
C VAL A 156 -6.32 -19.35 -9.49
N ASN A 157 -7.27 -19.70 -8.61
CA ASN A 157 -8.36 -18.80 -8.23
C ASN A 157 -7.94 -17.92 -7.05
N TYR A 158 -7.41 -16.73 -7.34
CA TYR A 158 -6.88 -15.82 -6.31
C TYR A 158 -6.90 -14.36 -6.77
N VAL A 159 -7.42 -13.48 -5.90
CA VAL A 159 -7.20 -12.03 -5.96
C VAL A 159 -7.04 -11.54 -4.52
N SER A 160 -5.99 -10.77 -4.27
CA SER A 160 -5.71 -10.26 -2.92
C SER A 160 -6.88 -9.42 -2.39
N PRO A 161 -7.31 -9.62 -1.12
CA PRO A 161 -8.25 -8.72 -0.46
C PRO A 161 -7.78 -7.26 -0.47
N ARG A 162 -6.47 -7.01 -0.48
CA ARG A 162 -5.89 -5.66 -0.61
C ARG A 162 -6.32 -5.01 -1.93
N SER A 163 -6.31 -5.76 -3.03
CA SER A 163 -6.73 -5.26 -4.34
C SER A 163 -8.23 -4.94 -4.36
N TRP A 164 -9.07 -5.83 -3.82
CA TRP A 164 -10.52 -5.59 -3.71
C TRP A 164 -10.86 -4.37 -2.87
N LEU A 165 -10.28 -4.27 -1.67
CA LEU A 165 -10.55 -3.17 -0.75
C LEU A 165 -10.03 -1.84 -1.32
N ALA A 166 -8.81 -1.81 -1.86
CA ALA A 166 -8.24 -0.59 -2.42
C ALA A 166 -9.04 -0.08 -3.63
N THR A 167 -9.36 -0.95 -4.58
CA THR A 167 -10.09 -0.55 -5.81
C THR A 167 -11.51 -0.09 -5.50
N SER A 168 -12.25 -0.83 -4.66
CA SER A 168 -13.61 -0.45 -4.26
C SER A 168 -13.64 0.90 -3.54
N HIS A 169 -12.76 1.12 -2.56
CA HIS A 169 -12.75 2.37 -1.79
C HIS A 169 -12.23 3.55 -2.61
N PHE A 170 -11.34 3.34 -3.57
CA PHE A 170 -10.93 4.39 -4.51
C PHE A 170 -12.11 4.86 -5.37
N VAL A 171 -12.88 3.92 -5.95
CA VAL A 171 -14.07 4.24 -6.75
C VAL A 171 -15.13 4.96 -5.92
N LEU A 172 -15.40 4.47 -4.71
CA LEU A 172 -16.34 5.12 -3.79
C LEU A 172 -15.86 6.54 -3.42
N GLY A 173 -14.59 6.70 -3.03
CA GLY A 173 -14.02 8.00 -2.68
C GLY A 173 -14.09 9.01 -3.83
N PHE A 174 -13.83 8.57 -5.05
CA PHE A 174 -13.97 9.40 -6.25
C PHE A 174 -15.42 9.91 -6.42
N PHE A 175 -16.42 9.04 -6.37
CA PHE A 175 -17.81 9.45 -6.53
C PHE A 175 -18.32 10.30 -5.36
N PHE A 176 -17.83 10.08 -4.13
CA PHE A 176 -18.10 10.97 -3.01
C PHE A 176 -17.55 12.37 -3.25
N PHE A 177 -16.36 12.49 -3.83
CA PHE A 177 -15.78 13.79 -4.20
C PHE A 177 -16.58 14.48 -5.32
N VAL A 178 -16.97 13.75 -6.37
CA VAL A 178 -17.84 14.28 -7.43
C VAL A 178 -19.18 14.75 -6.84
N GLY A 179 -19.80 13.96 -5.97
CA GLY A 179 -21.02 14.34 -5.26
C GLY A 179 -20.83 15.58 -4.38
N HIS A 180 -19.69 15.69 -3.70
CA HIS A 180 -19.33 16.88 -2.92
C HIS A 180 -19.30 18.14 -3.80
N LEU A 181 -18.59 18.12 -4.93
CA LEU A 181 -18.51 19.27 -5.84
C LEU A 181 -19.89 19.66 -6.38
N TRP A 182 -20.68 18.67 -6.81
CA TRP A 182 -22.04 18.87 -7.30
C TRP A 182 -22.93 19.56 -6.27
N HIS A 183 -23.00 18.99 -5.06
CA HIS A 183 -23.87 19.51 -4.00
C HIS A 183 -23.38 20.83 -3.42
N ALA A 184 -22.07 21.02 -3.25
CA ALA A 184 -21.52 22.28 -2.76
C ALA A 184 -21.78 23.44 -3.73
N GLY A 185 -21.55 23.21 -5.03
CA GLY A 185 -21.84 24.19 -6.08
C GLY A 185 -23.33 24.55 -6.14
N ARG A 186 -24.20 23.52 -6.15
CA ARG A 186 -25.66 23.73 -6.17
C ARG A 186 -26.16 24.43 -4.90
N ALA A 187 -25.66 24.08 -3.72
CA ALA A 187 -26.04 24.73 -2.47
C ALA A 187 -25.67 26.21 -2.47
N ARG A 188 -24.49 26.57 -3.00
CA ARG A 188 -24.08 27.98 -3.14
C ARG A 188 -24.97 28.73 -4.14
N ALA A 189 -25.22 28.16 -5.32
CA ALA A 189 -26.10 28.77 -6.32
C ALA A 189 -27.53 28.97 -5.77
N ALA A 190 -28.04 27.99 -5.02
CA ALA A 190 -29.38 28.07 -4.42
C ALA A 190 -29.46 29.11 -3.29
N ALA A 191 -28.43 29.18 -2.45
CA ALA A 191 -28.35 30.22 -1.42
C ALA A 191 -28.26 31.64 -2.02
N ALA A 192 -27.68 31.77 -3.22
CA ALA A 192 -27.60 33.01 -3.97
C ALA A 192 -28.78 33.25 -4.94
N GLY A 193 -29.71 32.29 -5.07
CA GLY A 193 -30.98 32.44 -5.79
C GLY A 193 -30.93 32.30 -7.32
N PHE A 194 -29.85 31.75 -7.90
CA PHE A 194 -29.71 31.60 -9.36
C PHE A 194 -29.54 30.13 -9.81
N GLU A 195 -29.83 29.16 -8.95
CA GLU A 195 -29.68 27.73 -9.27
C GLU A 195 -30.64 27.24 -10.36
N LYS A 196 -31.71 28.00 -10.64
CA LYS A 196 -32.72 27.69 -11.66
C LYS A 196 -32.45 28.38 -13.00
N GLY A 197 -31.38 29.15 -13.12
CA GLY A 197 -31.03 29.91 -14.32
C GLY A 197 -30.80 31.39 -14.04
N ILE A 198 -30.44 32.11 -15.10
CA ILE A 198 -30.18 33.55 -15.08
C ILE A 198 -31.51 34.29 -15.29
N ASP A 199 -31.76 35.33 -14.50
CA ASP A 199 -32.87 36.24 -14.72
C ASP A 199 -32.63 37.04 -16.02
N ARG A 200 -33.59 36.97 -16.95
CA ARG A 200 -33.48 37.62 -18.26
C ARG A 200 -33.51 39.13 -18.17
N ASP A 201 -34.11 39.69 -17.11
CA ASP A 201 -34.22 41.13 -16.93
C ASP A 201 -33.05 41.69 -16.11
N LEU A 202 -32.27 40.84 -15.44
CA LEU A 202 -31.17 41.22 -14.53
C LEU A 202 -29.90 40.38 -14.77
N GLU A 203 -29.49 40.20 -16.02
CA GLU A 203 -28.27 39.45 -16.37
C GLU A 203 -27.00 40.18 -15.87
N PRO A 204 -26.24 39.63 -14.90
CA PRO A 204 -25.14 40.36 -14.26
C PRO A 204 -24.03 40.79 -15.21
N VAL A 205 -23.75 39.99 -16.24
CA VAL A 205 -22.66 40.24 -17.20
C VAL A 205 -22.92 41.52 -18.01
N LEU A 206 -24.18 41.88 -18.28
CA LEU A 206 -24.54 43.11 -19.01
C LEU A 206 -24.22 44.40 -18.23
N SER A 207 -24.05 44.30 -16.90
CA SER A 207 -23.67 45.42 -16.04
C SER A 207 -22.16 45.57 -15.84
N MET A 208 -21.37 44.60 -16.32
CA MET A 208 -19.91 44.61 -16.22
C MET A 208 -19.28 45.38 -17.38
N THR A 209 -18.11 45.99 -17.14
CA THR A 209 -17.35 46.64 -18.22
C THR A 209 -16.85 45.58 -19.21
N PRO A 210 -16.93 45.83 -20.54
CA PRO A 210 -16.31 44.97 -21.54
C PRO A 210 -14.83 44.76 -21.26
N LEU A 211 -14.33 43.55 -21.57
CA LEU A 211 -12.91 43.22 -21.36
C LEU A 211 -11.97 43.90 -22.37
N SER A 212 -12.52 44.51 -23.44
CA SER A 212 -11.81 45.19 -24.52
C SER A 212 -12.44 46.54 -24.86
#